data_AF-A0A415EGM6-F1
#
_entry.id   AF-A0A415EGM6-F1
#
_cell.length_a   1.000
_cell.length_b   1.000
_cell.length_c   1.000
_cell.angle_alpha   90.00
_cell.angle_beta   90.00
_cell.angle_gamma   90.00
#
_symmetry.space_group_name_H-M   'P 1'
#
loop_
_entity.id
_entity.type
_entity.pdbx_description
1 polymer ?
#
loop_
_entity_poly.entity_id
_entity_poly.type
_entity_poly.pdbx_seq_one_letter_code
_entity_poly.pdbx_strand_id
1 'polypeptide(L)' 'KLEERYGKVRLENACGRIFAYKATPSVRNVSSILKNDQDKPVKNAPQKKPAAANNYGITRGASYFSKDRGGRQ' A
#
# COMPACT_ATOMS: atom_id res chain seq x y z
N LYS A 1 28.50 12.15 7.64
CA LYS A 1 28.29 10.86 8.37
C LYS A 1 27.36 9.86 7.67
N LEU A 2 26.09 10.17 7.35
CA LEU A 2 25.24 9.23 6.58
C LEU A 2 25.63 9.16 5.10
N GLU A 3 25.99 10.30 4.50
CA GLU A 3 26.47 10.38 3.11
C GLU A 3 27.75 9.56 2.87
N GLU A 4 28.68 9.53 3.83
CA GLU A 4 29.93 8.76 3.72
C GLU A 4 29.69 7.24 3.80
N ARG A 5 28.66 6.82 4.56
CA ARG A 5 28.34 5.39 4.73
C ARG A 5 27.52 4.80 3.58
N TYR A 6 26.57 5.58 3.06
CA TYR A 6 25.59 5.10 2.08
C TYR A 6 25.77 5.72 0.69
N GLY A 7 26.57 6.78 0.56
CA GLY A 7 26.72 7.55 -0.67
C GLY A 7 25.62 8.61 -0.86
N LYS A 8 25.93 9.64 -1.64
CA LYS A 8 25.03 10.78 -1.91
C LYS A 8 23.74 10.34 -2.62
N VAL A 9 23.87 9.50 -3.65
CA VAL A 9 22.73 9.01 -4.46
C VAL A 9 21.69 8.27 -3.62
N ARG A 10 22.14 7.41 -2.69
CA ARG A 10 21.22 6.66 -1.82
C ARG A 10 20.54 7.56 -0.79
N LEU A 11 21.27 8.54 -0.27
CA LEU A 11 20.74 9.53 0.67
C LEU A 11 19.66 10.41 0.02
N GLU A 12 19.89 10.87 -1.21
CA GLU A 12 18.93 11.67 -1.97
C GLU A 12 17.65 10.88 -2.27
N ASN A 13 17.78 9.62 -2.73
CA ASN A 13 16.63 8.74 -2.97
C ASN A 13 15.83 8.48 -1.67
N ALA A 14 16.51 8.23 -0.55
CA ALA A 14 15.86 8.06 0.74
C ALA A 14 15.11 9.34 1.16
N CYS A 15 15.72 10.51 0.98
CA CYS A 15 15.12 11.79 1.34
C CYS A 15 13.87 12.08 0.50
N GLY A 16 13.94 11.88 -0.82
CA GLY A 16 12.80 12.05 -1.73
C GLY A 16 11.63 11.14 -1.38
N ARG A 17 11.90 9.89 -0.98
CA ARG A 17 10.85 8.99 -0.47
C ARG A 17 10.19 9.49 0.78
N ILE A 18 10.96 9.91 1.77
CA ILE A 18 10.38 10.34 3.05
C ILE A 18 9.53 11.57 2.83
N PHE A 19 9.96 12.49 1.97
CA PHE A 19 9.18 13.66 1.61
C PHE A 19 7.85 13.29 0.94
N ALA A 20 7.83 12.26 0.09
CA ALA A 20 6.61 11.76 -0.54
C ALA A 20 5.61 11.15 0.46
N TYR A 21 6.09 10.54 1.56
CA TYR A 21 5.24 9.89 2.55
C TYR A 21 4.87 10.78 3.74
N LYS A 22 5.72 11.75 4.09
CA LYS A 22 5.59 12.54 5.32
C LYS A 22 6.01 13.99 5.09
N ALA A 23 5.16 14.91 5.52
CA ALA A 23 5.44 16.35 5.52
C ALA A 23 6.60 16.75 6.46
N THR A 24 6.88 15.94 7.50
CA THR A 24 7.96 16.18 8.47
C THR A 24 8.96 15.01 8.48
N PRO A 25 9.94 14.99 7.57
CA PRO A 25 11.04 14.04 7.61
C PRO A 25 11.91 14.26 8.86
N SER A 26 12.40 13.17 9.47
CA SER A 26 13.38 13.22 10.57
C SER A 26 14.58 12.33 10.26
N VAL A 27 15.73 12.62 10.89
CA VAL A 27 16.96 11.83 10.73
C VAL A 27 16.77 10.35 11.11
N ARG A 28 15.88 10.07 12.07
CA ARG A 28 15.53 8.69 12.46
C ARG A 28 14.79 7.97 11.32
N ASN A 29 13.92 8.66 10.60
CA ASN A 29 13.23 8.09 9.44
C ASN A 29 14.21 7.85 8.29
N VAL A 30 15.09 8.80 7.99
CA VAL A 30 16.14 8.67 6.95
C VAL A 30 17.02 7.47 7.23
N SER A 31 17.52 7.35 8.46
CA SER A 31 18.34 6.21 8.85
C SER A 31 17.59 4.87 8.83
N SER A 32 16.30 4.85 9.16
CA SER A 32 15.48 3.64 9.05
C SER A 32 15.29 3.20 7.60
N ILE A 33 15.05 4.12 6.66
CA ILE A 33 14.92 3.80 5.23
C ILE A 33 16.24 3.26 4.68
N LEU A 34 17.36 3.92 5.00
CA LEU A 34 18.70 3.50 4.57
C LEU A 34 19.10 2.13 5.15
N LYS A 35 18.72 1.84 6.41
CA LYS A 35 18.98 0.53 7.04
C LYS A 35 18.15 -0.59 6.43
N ASN A 36 16.93 -0.30 6.00
CA ASN A 36 16.02 -1.28 5.42
C ASN A 36 16.18 -1.43 3.90
N ASP A 37 17.18 -0.78 3.29
CA ASP A 37 17.38 -0.69 1.84
C ASP A 37 16.12 -0.23 1.07
N GLN A 38 15.22 0.49 1.76
CA GLN A 38 14.01 1.07 1.20
C GLN A 38 14.29 2.41 0.53
N ASP A 39 15.53 2.72 0.19
CA ASP A 39 15.90 3.80 -0.73
C ASP A 39 15.81 3.32 -2.20
N LYS A 40 15.96 2.02 -2.44
CA LYS A 40 15.94 1.43 -3.78
C LYS A 40 14.51 1.31 -4.30
N PRO A 41 14.18 1.66 -5.56
CA PRO A 41 12.90 1.28 -6.20
C PRO A 41 12.64 -0.18 -5.92
N VAL A 42 11.63 -0.46 -5.07
CA VAL A 42 11.14 -1.83 -4.89
C VAL A 42 10.57 -2.20 -6.25
N LYS A 43 11.39 -2.83 -7.08
CA LYS A 43 10.91 -3.56 -8.25
C LYS A 43 9.98 -4.62 -7.66
N ASN A 44 8.68 -4.38 -7.78
CA ASN A 44 7.62 -5.31 -7.43
C ASN A 44 7.37 -5.48 -5.92
N ALA A 45 6.86 -4.45 -5.26
CA ALA A 45 5.67 -4.74 -4.47
C ALA A 45 4.55 -4.76 -5.52
N PRO A 46 3.93 -5.90 -5.84
CA PRO A 46 2.68 -5.84 -6.58
C PRO A 46 1.77 -4.97 -5.74
N GLN A 47 1.55 -3.73 -6.18
CA GLN A 47 0.31 -3.04 -5.87
C GLN A 47 -0.73 -4.11 -6.17
N LYS A 48 -1.40 -4.60 -5.11
CA LYS A 48 -2.62 -5.37 -5.25
C LYS A 48 -3.57 -4.41 -5.95
N LYS A 49 -3.44 -4.30 -7.28
CA LYS A 49 -4.53 -3.90 -8.15
C LYS A 49 -5.65 -4.81 -7.64
N PRO A 50 -6.80 -4.29 -7.18
CA PRO A 50 -7.92 -5.17 -6.92
C PRO A 50 -8.08 -5.95 -8.22
N ALA A 51 -7.74 -7.24 -8.17
CA ALA A 51 -7.86 -8.12 -9.32
C ALA A 51 -9.30 -7.91 -9.77
N ALA A 52 -9.49 -7.43 -11.00
CA ALA A 52 -10.81 -7.12 -11.53
C ALA A 52 -11.69 -8.31 -11.21
N ALA A 53 -12.54 -8.14 -10.19
CA ALA A 53 -13.31 -9.23 -9.66
C ALA A 53 -14.20 -9.65 -10.83
N ASN A 54 -14.17 -10.94 -11.15
CA ASN A 54 -15.08 -11.50 -12.13
C ASN A 54 -16.50 -11.14 -11.71
N ASN A 55 -17.07 -10.09 -12.30
CA ASN A 55 -18.33 -9.45 -11.89
C ASN A 55 -19.58 -10.28 -12.24
N TYR A 56 -19.42 -11.60 -12.38
CA TYR A 56 -20.50 -12.54 -12.69
C TYR A 56 -21.29 -12.98 -11.45
N GLY A 57 -20.98 -12.42 -10.28
CA GLY A 57 -21.75 -12.65 -9.05
C GLY A 57 -23.03 -11.82 -9.05
N ILE A 58 -24.17 -12.45 -9.33
CA ILE A 58 -25.47 -11.81 -9.11
C ILE A 58 -25.76 -11.82 -7.61
N THR A 59 -25.58 -10.69 -6.94
CA THR A 59 -25.99 -10.53 -5.54
C THR A 59 -27.52 -10.50 -5.47
N ARG A 60 -28.12 -11.44 -4.73
CA ARG A 60 -29.58 -11.49 -4.54
C ARG A 60 -30.01 -10.42 -3.53
N GLY A 61 -30.92 -9.53 -3.92
CA GLY A 61 -31.44 -8.45 -3.06
C GLY A 61 -32.28 -8.98 -1.88
N ALA A 62 -32.52 -8.14 -0.88
CA ALA A 62 -33.25 -8.51 0.34
C ALA A 62 -34.63 -9.15 0.07
N SER A 63 -35.31 -8.72 -1.01
CA SER A 63 -36.60 -9.26 -1.45
C SER A 63 -36.56 -10.74 -1.88
N TYR A 64 -35.39 -11.28 -2.25
CA TYR A 64 -35.23 -12.69 -2.60
C TYR A 64 -35.54 -13.61 -1.40
N PHE A 65 -35.13 -13.19 -0.20
CA PHE A 65 -35.32 -13.95 1.04
C PHE A 65 -36.70 -13.71 1.67
N SER A 66 -37.35 -12.60 1.32
CA SER A 66 -38.69 -12.27 1.83
C SER A 66 -39.77 -13.25 1.35
N LYS A 67 -39.56 -13.90 0.19
CA LYS A 67 -40.55 -14.81 -0.39
C LYS A 67 -40.62 -16.17 0.33
N ASP A 68 -39.60 -16.55 1.08
CA ASP A 68 -39.57 -17.78 1.88
C ASP A 68 -40.21 -17.61 3.27
N ARG A 69 -40.30 -16.38 3.78
CA ARG A 69 -40.86 -16.09 5.11
C ARG A 69 -42.38 -15.87 5.16
N GLY A 70 -43.10 -16.11 4.06
CA GLY A 70 -44.51 -15.71 3.93
C GLY A 70 -45.47 -16.78 3.40
N GLY A 71 -45.08 -18.07 3.40
CA GLY A 71 -45.82 -19.13 2.70
C GLY A 71 -46.30 -20.30 3.55
N ARG A 72 -46.74 -20.10 4.80
CA ARG A 72 -47.55 -21.07 5.57
C ARG A 72 -48.50 -20.36 6.52
N GLN A 73 -49.71 -20.07 6.05
CA GLN A 73 -50.95 -20.14 6.83
C GLN A 73 -51.94 -20.94 6.02
#